data_AF-A0A914IFJ9-F1
#
_entry.id   AF-A0A914IFJ9-F1
#
_cell.length_a   1.000
_cell.length_b   1.000
_cell.length_c   1.000
_cell.angle_alpha   90.00
_cell.angle_beta   90.00
_cell.angle_gamma   90.00
#
_symmetry.space_group_name_H-M   'P 1'
#
loop_
_entity.id
_entity.type
_entity.pdbx_description
1 polymer ?
#
loop_
_entity_poly.entity_id
_entity_poly.type
_entity_poly.pdbx_seq_one_letter_code
_entity_poly.pdbx_strand_id
1 'polypeptide(L)'
;MLFVNTLLICCFLILYEADATYNAESAKRQCSCAEQTECFVAIKDETEKCFDGAYGTVYDELKKYGNPNKMKPCFDKFTNFVKKWINCVNENLIKDKSCLPHKKDVKIPSKDFLTIYVNELRENVDKRMNYLFGLSKHPLVKLDEKWHNSATHCLFDKVPKLSCFNNVNCVPKGAETEIQKAITNCFKEVNVVEVQQTRCKCMKDNCESDGLNSVCEKLEHITLPEL
;
A
#
# COMPACT_ATOMS: atom_id res chain seq x y z
N MET A 1 -44.98 31.48 -18.42
CA MET A 1 -44.19 30.34 -17.89
C MET A 1 -43.61 29.48 -19.04
N LEU A 2 -42.83 30.06 -19.96
CA LEU A 2 -42.18 29.32 -21.06
C LEU A 2 -40.67 29.60 -21.17
N PHE A 3 -40.16 30.65 -20.51
CA PHE A 3 -38.75 31.04 -20.57
C PHE A 3 -37.84 30.32 -19.55
N VAL A 4 -38.39 29.70 -18.51
CA VAL A 4 -37.59 29.04 -17.46
C VAL A 4 -37.13 27.64 -17.90
N ASN A 5 -37.92 26.93 -18.71
CA ASN A 5 -37.57 25.58 -19.17
C ASN A 5 -36.46 25.57 -20.23
N THR A 6 -36.39 26.58 -21.11
CA THR A 6 -35.37 26.63 -22.16
C THR A 6 -33.97 26.94 -21.60
N LEU A 7 -33.89 27.77 -20.56
CA LEU A 7 -32.62 28.11 -19.88
C LEU A 7 -32.04 26.92 -19.10
N LEU A 8 -32.89 26.11 -18.46
CA LEU A 8 -32.46 24.89 -17.77
C LEU A 8 -31.89 23.85 -18.75
N ILE A 9 -32.55 23.64 -19.90
CA ILE A 9 -32.08 22.69 -20.92
C ILE A 9 -30.73 23.12 -21.51
N CYS A 10 -30.53 24.42 -21.78
CA CYS A 10 -29.24 24.94 -22.22
C CYS A 10 -28.14 24.78 -21.16
N CYS A 11 -28.43 25.01 -19.87
CA CYS A 11 -27.46 24.76 -18.80
C CYS A 11 -27.07 23.29 -18.69
N PHE A 12 -28.03 22.36 -18.85
CA PHE A 12 -27.72 20.92 -18.85
C PHE A 12 -26.85 20.51 -20.05
N LEU A 13 -27.10 21.06 -21.25
CA LEU A 13 -26.29 20.77 -22.43
C LEU A 13 -24.87 21.35 -22.31
N ILE A 14 -24.73 22.57 -21.80
CA ILE A 14 -23.42 23.20 -21.59
C ILE A 14 -22.62 22.44 -20.51
N LEU A 15 -23.26 21.98 -19.44
CA LEU A 15 -22.60 21.16 -18.42
C LEU A 15 -22.18 19.80 -18.98
N TYR A 16 -23.02 19.17 -19.81
CA TYR A 16 -22.69 17.87 -20.43
C TYR A 16 -21.54 18.00 -21.44
N GLU A 17 -21.50 19.07 -22.22
CA GLU A 17 -20.43 19.34 -23.18
C GLU A 17 -19.12 19.76 -22.48
N ALA A 18 -19.20 20.51 -21.38
CA ALA A 18 -18.04 20.86 -20.56
C ALA A 18 -17.43 19.63 -19.85
N ASP A 19 -18.26 18.73 -19.35
CA ASP A 19 -17.80 17.47 -18.73
C ASP A 19 -17.21 16.54 -19.81
N ALA A 20 -17.81 16.44 -21.00
CA ALA A 20 -17.29 15.64 -22.10
C ALA A 20 -15.96 16.19 -22.66
N THR A 21 -15.78 17.51 -22.73
CA THR A 21 -14.53 18.14 -23.21
C THR A 21 -13.42 18.11 -22.16
N TYR A 22 -13.72 18.29 -20.87
CA TYR A 22 -12.76 18.11 -19.77
C TYR A 22 -12.29 16.64 -19.63
N ASN A 23 -13.21 15.69 -19.86
CA ASN A 23 -12.88 14.26 -19.87
C ASN A 23 -12.07 13.83 -21.11
N ALA A 24 -12.13 14.58 -22.22
CA ALA A 24 -11.35 14.29 -23.43
C ALA A 24 -9.88 14.76 -23.33
N GLU A 25 -9.60 15.90 -22.68
CA GLU A 25 -8.23 16.42 -22.50
C GLU A 25 -7.38 15.63 -21.49
N SER A 26 -8.01 14.81 -20.64
CA SER A 26 -7.33 13.96 -19.66
C SER A 26 -7.21 12.49 -20.08
N ALA A 27 -7.57 12.09 -21.30
CA ALA A 27 -7.53 10.67 -21.68
C ALA A 27 -6.09 10.18 -21.99
N LYS A 28 -5.59 9.22 -21.21
CA LYS A 28 -4.30 8.54 -21.45
C LYS A 28 -4.49 7.16 -22.04
N ARG A 29 -3.46 6.64 -22.70
CA ARG A 29 -3.47 5.27 -23.22
C ARG A 29 -3.54 4.28 -22.05
N GLN A 30 -4.31 3.21 -22.17
CA GLN A 30 -4.27 2.11 -21.21
C GLN A 30 -2.92 1.38 -21.31
N CYS A 31 -2.32 1.08 -20.17
CA CYS A 31 -1.06 0.33 -20.13
C CYS A 31 -1.23 -1.09 -20.67
N SER A 32 -0.18 -1.60 -21.32
CA SER A 32 -0.02 -3.04 -21.49
C SER A 32 0.41 -3.69 -20.18
N CYS A 33 0.22 -5.01 -20.05
CA CYS A 33 0.58 -5.71 -18.83
C CYS A 33 2.09 -5.70 -18.58
N ALA A 34 2.90 -5.67 -19.63
CA ALA A 34 4.35 -5.48 -19.53
C ALA A 34 4.70 -4.11 -18.92
N GLU A 35 4.16 -3.03 -19.49
CA GLU A 35 4.40 -1.65 -19.01
C GLU A 35 3.90 -1.46 -17.56
N GLN A 36 2.76 -2.06 -17.22
CA GLN A 36 2.24 -2.01 -15.85
C GLN A 36 3.11 -2.81 -14.88
N THR A 37 3.60 -3.98 -15.29
CA THR A 37 4.50 -4.81 -14.47
C THR A 37 5.80 -4.07 -14.15
N GLU A 38 6.38 -3.36 -15.12
CA GLU A 38 7.58 -2.54 -14.89
C GLU A 38 7.36 -1.49 -13.80
N CYS A 39 6.21 -0.79 -13.82
CA CYS A 39 5.89 0.19 -12.79
C CYS A 39 5.61 -0.46 -11.43
N PHE A 40 4.99 -1.64 -11.41
CA PHE A 40 4.79 -2.41 -10.18
C PHE A 40 6.09 -2.93 -9.57
N VAL A 41 7.11 -3.22 -10.38
CA VAL A 41 8.47 -3.49 -9.88
C VAL A 41 9.03 -2.25 -9.19
N ALA A 42 8.89 -1.06 -9.79
CA ALA A 42 9.35 0.19 -9.16
C ALA A 42 8.67 0.46 -7.81
N ILE A 43 7.37 0.18 -7.67
CA ILE A 43 6.66 0.28 -6.38
C ILE A 43 7.27 -0.66 -5.35
N LYS A 44 7.55 -1.92 -5.72
CA LYS A 44 8.16 -2.91 -4.83
C LYS A 44 9.56 -2.51 -4.38
N ASP A 45 10.36 -2.01 -5.32
CA ASP A 45 11.74 -1.57 -5.04
C ASP A 45 11.75 -0.35 -4.12
N GLU A 46 10.84 0.61 -4.33
CA GLU A 46 10.70 1.77 -3.45
C GLU A 46 10.19 1.38 -2.06
N THR A 47 9.30 0.38 -1.99
CA THR A 47 8.88 -0.20 -0.71
C THR A 47 10.07 -0.75 0.07
N GLU A 48 10.91 -1.56 -0.58
CA GLU A 48 12.10 -2.15 0.04
C GLU A 48 13.05 -1.09 0.59
N LYS A 49 13.32 -0.03 -0.19
CA LYS A 49 14.15 1.10 0.26
C LYS A 49 13.54 1.81 1.48
N CYS A 50 12.22 2.03 1.48
CA CYS A 50 11.55 2.68 2.61
C CYS A 50 11.66 1.85 3.90
N PHE A 51 11.50 0.53 3.83
CA PHE A 51 11.66 -0.35 4.99
C PHE A 51 13.10 -0.46 5.48
N ASP A 52 14.07 -0.51 4.56
CA ASP A 52 15.49 -0.54 4.92
C ASP A 52 15.94 0.78 5.56
N GLY A 53 15.55 1.91 4.95
CA GLY A 53 15.83 3.24 5.51
C GLY A 53 15.17 3.46 6.87
N ALA A 54 13.95 2.96 7.07
CA ALA A 54 13.27 3.02 8.36
C ALA A 54 14.03 2.29 9.48
N TYR A 55 14.78 1.23 9.17
CA TYR A 55 15.56 0.50 10.17
C TYR A 55 16.64 1.40 10.81
N GLY A 56 17.24 2.29 10.02
CA GLY A 56 18.19 3.29 10.53
C GLY A 56 17.60 4.20 11.62
N THR A 57 16.30 4.47 11.57
CA THR A 57 15.62 5.38 12.53
C THR A 57 15.44 4.79 13.93
N VAL A 58 15.56 3.46 14.07
CA VAL A 58 15.41 2.74 15.35
C VAL A 58 16.70 2.05 15.79
N TYR A 59 17.75 2.07 14.96
CA TYR A 59 19.00 1.34 15.18
C TYR A 59 19.64 1.63 16.54
N ASP A 60 19.79 2.91 16.90
CA ASP A 60 20.43 3.30 18.15
C ASP A 60 19.59 2.98 19.39
N GLU A 61 18.27 3.02 19.27
CA GLU A 61 17.38 2.66 20.36
C GLU A 61 17.36 1.15 20.63
N LEU A 62 17.49 0.34 19.57
CA LEU A 62 17.59 -1.11 19.68
C LEU A 62 18.84 -1.58 20.44
N LYS A 63 19.92 -0.78 20.47
CA LYS A 63 21.14 -1.10 21.24
C LYS A 63 20.88 -1.29 22.73
N LYS A 64 19.80 -0.71 23.27
CA LYS A 64 19.40 -0.87 24.67
C LYS A 64 18.90 -2.28 24.99
N TYR A 65 18.53 -3.04 23.97
CA TYR A 65 17.88 -4.36 24.10
C TYR A 65 18.74 -5.49 23.53
N GLY A 66 19.94 -5.20 23.01
CA GLY A 66 20.83 -6.18 22.41
C GLY A 66 21.53 -5.65 21.17
N ASN A 67 22.05 -6.55 20.32
CA ASN A 67 22.77 -6.18 19.10
C ASN A 67 21.79 -5.92 17.94
N PRO A 68 21.67 -4.68 17.42
CA PRO A 68 20.76 -4.38 16.33
C PRO A 68 20.99 -5.25 15.09
N ASN A 69 22.24 -5.52 14.73
CA ASN A 69 22.55 -6.35 13.55
C ASN A 69 22.00 -7.79 13.66
N LYS A 70 21.88 -8.32 14.89
CA LYS A 70 21.22 -9.63 15.13
C LYS A 70 19.70 -9.53 15.08
N MET A 71 19.14 -8.36 15.38
CA MET A 71 17.69 -8.10 15.33
C MET A 71 17.20 -7.73 13.93
N LYS A 72 18.05 -7.15 13.06
CA LYS A 72 17.67 -6.74 11.69
C LYS A 72 16.92 -7.84 10.90
N PRO A 73 17.35 -9.11 10.92
CA PRO A 73 16.59 -10.19 10.26
C PRO A 73 15.14 -10.33 10.73
N CYS A 74 14.81 -9.94 11.96
CA CYS A 74 13.44 -9.94 12.46
C CYS A 74 12.56 -8.86 11.81
N PHE A 75 13.15 -7.71 11.45
CA PHE A 75 12.49 -6.65 10.70
C PHE A 75 12.40 -7.01 9.21
N ASP A 76 13.48 -7.56 8.63
CA ASP A 76 13.52 -7.96 7.22
C ASP A 76 12.49 -9.05 6.89
N LYS A 77 12.16 -9.93 7.85
CA LYS A 77 11.05 -10.91 7.70
C LYS A 77 9.70 -10.21 7.44
N PHE A 78 9.41 -9.12 8.15
CA PHE A 78 8.19 -8.35 7.92
C PHE A 78 8.25 -7.60 6.59
N THR A 79 9.39 -7.03 6.23
CA THR A 79 9.58 -6.41 4.90
C THR A 79 9.30 -7.41 3.77
N ASN A 80 9.81 -8.64 3.90
CA ASN A 80 9.52 -9.71 2.94
C ASN A 80 8.04 -10.08 2.88
N PHE A 81 7.33 -10.04 4.02
CA PHE A 81 5.87 -10.17 4.05
C PHE A 81 5.20 -9.05 3.24
N VAL A 82 5.57 -7.78 3.47
CA VAL A 82 4.98 -6.65 2.73
C VAL A 82 5.25 -6.77 1.24
N LYS A 83 6.45 -7.18 0.83
CA LYS A 83 6.79 -7.43 -0.58
C LYS A 83 5.89 -8.51 -1.20
N LYS A 84 5.64 -9.62 -0.49
CA LYS A 84 4.71 -10.67 -0.95
C LYS A 84 3.28 -10.15 -1.09
N TRP A 85 2.84 -9.36 -0.13
CA TRP A 85 1.51 -8.77 -0.14
C TRP A 85 1.32 -7.77 -1.31
N ILE A 86 2.28 -6.86 -1.53
CA ILE A 86 2.28 -5.95 -2.69
C ILE A 86 2.28 -6.74 -4.00
N ASN A 87 3.08 -7.80 -4.10
CA ASN A 87 3.05 -8.66 -5.29
C ASN A 87 1.67 -9.28 -5.52
N CYS A 88 1.01 -9.79 -4.47
CA CYS A 88 -0.36 -10.30 -4.61
C CYS A 88 -1.30 -9.23 -5.15
N VAL A 89 -1.25 -8.01 -4.61
CA VAL A 89 -2.12 -6.90 -5.05
C VAL A 89 -1.87 -6.60 -6.53
N ASN A 90 -0.60 -6.49 -6.91
CA ASN A 90 -0.17 -6.21 -8.27
C ASN A 90 -0.62 -7.30 -9.26
N GLU A 91 -0.50 -8.57 -8.89
CA GLU A 91 -0.95 -9.70 -9.70
C GLU A 91 -2.48 -9.72 -9.87
N ASN A 92 -3.23 -9.44 -8.80
CA ASN A 92 -4.69 -9.37 -8.86
C ASN A 92 -5.15 -8.22 -9.77
N LEU A 93 -4.51 -7.05 -9.65
CA LEU A 93 -4.79 -5.93 -10.54
C LEU A 93 -4.53 -6.31 -12.00
N ILE A 94 -3.40 -6.95 -12.32
CA ILE A 94 -3.11 -7.41 -13.69
C ILE A 94 -4.20 -8.37 -14.21
N LYS A 95 -4.71 -9.28 -13.38
CA LYS A 95 -5.76 -10.25 -13.73
C LYS A 95 -7.12 -9.59 -14.01
N ASP A 96 -7.46 -8.53 -13.30
CA ASP A 96 -8.77 -7.84 -13.40
C ASP A 96 -8.88 -6.88 -14.61
N LYS A 97 -8.21 -7.20 -15.72
CA LYS A 97 -8.22 -6.43 -16.98
C LYS A 97 -7.74 -4.98 -16.80
N SER A 98 -6.90 -4.73 -15.80
CA SER A 98 -6.31 -3.40 -15.61
C SER A 98 -5.36 -3.00 -16.73
N CYS A 99 -4.77 -4.00 -17.38
CA CYS A 99 -3.89 -3.83 -18.51
C CYS A 99 -4.39 -4.56 -19.74
N LEU A 100 -3.83 -4.18 -20.89
CA LEU A 100 -3.99 -4.90 -22.15
C LEU A 100 -2.86 -5.93 -22.32
N PRO A 101 -3.13 -7.11 -22.93
CA PRO A 101 -2.09 -8.12 -23.13
C PRO A 101 -0.92 -7.61 -23.99
N HIS A 102 -1.21 -6.68 -24.91
CA HIS A 102 -0.22 -6.02 -25.77
C HIS A 102 -0.51 -4.53 -25.83
N LYS A 103 0.50 -3.75 -26.22
CA LYS A 103 0.38 -2.30 -26.42
C LYS A 103 -0.64 -2.01 -27.52
N LYS A 104 -1.64 -1.20 -27.19
CA LYS A 104 -2.69 -0.73 -28.10
C LYS A 104 -3.07 0.70 -27.74
N ASP A 105 -3.63 1.43 -28.70
CA ASP A 105 -4.07 2.82 -28.52
C ASP A 105 -5.50 2.94 -27.97
N VAL A 106 -5.83 2.12 -26.96
CA VAL A 106 -7.07 2.28 -26.21
C VAL A 106 -6.89 3.43 -25.24
N LYS A 107 -7.73 4.46 -25.36
CA LYS A 107 -7.74 5.62 -24.46
C LYS A 107 -8.71 5.38 -23.31
N ILE A 108 -8.28 5.70 -22.10
CA ILE A 108 -9.09 5.66 -20.88
C ILE A 108 -8.90 6.99 -20.12
N PRO A 109 -9.87 7.39 -19.28
CA PRO A 109 -9.72 8.57 -18.44
C PRO A 109 -8.44 8.47 -17.59
N SER A 110 -7.58 9.49 -17.62
CA SER A 110 -6.41 9.54 -16.75
C SER A 110 -6.83 9.89 -15.34
N LYS A 111 -6.72 8.91 -14.45
CA LYS A 111 -6.75 9.12 -13.00
C LYS A 111 -5.33 8.99 -12.45
N ASP A 112 -5.07 9.63 -11.32
CA ASP A 112 -3.82 9.45 -10.59
C ASP A 112 -3.83 8.08 -9.87
N PHE A 113 -3.55 7.04 -10.66
CA PHE A 113 -3.61 5.65 -10.21
C PHE A 113 -2.72 5.40 -8.98
N LEU A 114 -1.51 5.98 -8.94
CA LEU A 114 -0.57 5.74 -7.84
C LEU A 114 -1.03 6.40 -6.54
N THR A 115 -1.64 7.58 -6.63
CA THR A 115 -2.28 8.23 -5.48
C THR A 115 -3.46 7.40 -4.97
N ILE A 116 -4.35 6.93 -5.85
CA ILE A 116 -5.48 6.07 -5.46
C ILE A 116 -4.98 4.79 -4.80
N TYR A 117 -4.01 4.12 -5.43
CA TYR A 117 -3.38 2.91 -4.92
C TYR A 117 -2.84 3.09 -3.49
N VAL A 118 -2.10 4.17 -3.24
CA VAL A 118 -1.53 4.46 -1.91
C VAL A 118 -2.58 4.80 -0.88
N ASN A 119 -3.62 5.55 -1.25
CA ASN A 119 -4.71 5.89 -0.33
C ASN A 119 -5.45 4.62 0.12
N GLU A 120 -5.77 3.74 -0.81
CA GLU A 120 -6.39 2.45 -0.49
C GLU A 120 -5.50 1.57 0.39
N LEU A 121 -4.19 1.53 0.12
CA LEU A 121 -3.25 0.81 1.00
C LEU A 121 -3.25 1.39 2.41
N ARG A 122 -3.18 2.72 2.55
CA ARG A 122 -3.14 3.40 3.84
C ARG A 122 -4.38 3.08 4.67
N GLU A 123 -5.57 3.19 4.09
CA GLU A 123 -6.82 2.95 4.81
C GLU A 123 -6.94 1.51 5.34
N ASN A 124 -6.39 0.53 4.61
CA ASN A 124 -6.47 -0.88 4.97
C ASN A 124 -5.34 -1.31 5.94
N VAL A 125 -4.11 -0.80 5.74
CA VAL A 125 -2.94 -1.15 6.57
C VAL A 125 -3.00 -0.48 7.93
N ASP A 126 -3.26 0.83 7.98
CA ASP A 126 -3.19 1.61 9.22
C ASP A 126 -4.21 1.09 10.25
N LYS A 127 -5.44 0.77 9.81
CA LYS A 127 -6.48 0.22 10.71
C LYS A 127 -6.02 -1.04 11.42
N ARG A 128 -5.41 -1.99 10.70
CA ARG A 128 -5.00 -3.30 11.25
C ARG A 128 -3.70 -3.22 12.03
N MET A 129 -2.73 -2.46 11.55
CA MET A 129 -1.44 -2.31 12.23
C MET A 129 -1.57 -1.50 13.52
N ASN A 130 -2.38 -0.43 13.53
CA ASN A 130 -2.65 0.34 14.75
C ASN A 130 -3.37 -0.51 15.81
N TYR A 131 -4.26 -1.42 15.40
CA TYR A 131 -4.86 -2.39 16.33
C TYR A 131 -3.78 -3.27 16.96
N LEU A 132 -2.89 -3.87 16.16
CA LEU A 132 -1.81 -4.74 16.63
C LEU A 132 -0.83 -4.02 17.58
N PHE A 133 -0.40 -2.80 17.24
CA PHE A 133 0.49 -2.03 18.10
C PHE A 133 -0.19 -1.51 19.37
N GLY A 134 -1.51 -1.28 19.33
CA GLY A 134 -2.30 -0.89 20.49
C GLY A 134 -2.42 -1.95 21.58
N LEU A 135 -2.13 -3.21 21.27
CA LEU A 135 -2.28 -4.36 22.19
C LEU A 135 -1.20 -4.41 23.28
N SER A 136 -0.12 -3.63 23.12
CA SER A 136 0.98 -3.62 24.09
C SER A 136 1.64 -2.24 24.20
N LYS A 137 2.04 -1.89 25.42
CA LYS A 137 2.88 -0.71 25.71
C LYS A 137 4.35 -1.06 25.85
N HIS A 138 4.74 -2.29 25.54
CA HIS A 138 6.12 -2.74 25.69
C HIS A 138 7.06 -1.92 24.80
N PRO A 139 8.24 -1.47 25.29
CA PRO A 139 9.14 -0.59 24.54
C PRO A 139 9.54 -1.14 23.16
N LEU A 140 9.83 -2.44 23.04
CA LEU A 140 10.12 -3.06 21.74
C LEU A 140 8.95 -3.02 20.76
N VAL A 141 7.70 -3.07 21.24
CA VAL A 141 6.51 -2.92 20.37
C VAL A 141 6.40 -1.47 19.90
N LYS A 142 6.74 -0.49 20.75
CA LYS A 142 6.76 0.93 20.37
C LYS A 142 7.87 1.24 19.37
N LEU A 143 9.02 0.59 19.48
CA LEU A 143 10.08 0.67 18.48
C LEU A 143 9.68 0.04 17.16
N ASP A 144 8.97 -1.09 17.21
CA ASP A 144 8.39 -1.69 16.02
C ASP A 144 7.38 -0.74 15.36
N GLU A 145 6.43 -0.21 16.11
CA GLU A 145 5.46 0.78 15.63
C GLU A 145 6.16 1.98 14.98
N LYS A 146 7.21 2.53 15.63
CA LYS A 146 8.01 3.63 15.07
C LYS A 146 8.67 3.25 13.74
N TRP A 147 9.28 2.07 13.66
CA TRP A 147 9.87 1.57 12.43
C TRP A 147 8.83 1.40 11.32
N HIS A 148 7.69 0.78 11.63
CA HIS A 148 6.60 0.57 10.70
C HIS A 148 6.07 1.91 10.16
N ASN A 149 5.77 2.85 11.05
CA ASN A 149 5.26 4.17 10.70
C ASN A 149 6.27 4.96 9.86
N SER A 150 7.56 4.86 10.16
CA SER A 150 8.60 5.47 9.33
C SER A 150 8.63 4.87 7.92
N ALA A 151 8.49 3.55 7.80
CA ALA A 151 8.50 2.87 6.51
C ALA A 151 7.24 3.20 5.69
N THR A 152 6.05 3.15 6.29
CA THR A 152 4.79 3.45 5.61
C THR A 152 4.68 4.93 5.23
N HIS A 153 5.15 5.85 6.08
CA HIS A 153 5.18 7.27 5.73
C HIS A 153 6.09 7.54 4.54
N CYS A 154 7.28 6.93 4.50
CA CYS A 154 8.16 6.98 3.32
C CYS A 154 7.46 6.43 2.08
N LEU A 155 6.83 5.25 2.17
CA LEU A 155 6.14 4.60 1.06
C LEU A 155 5.05 5.51 0.49
N PHE A 156 4.20 6.04 1.37
CA PHE A 156 3.06 6.85 0.98
C PHE A 156 3.45 8.23 0.44
N ASP A 157 4.64 8.74 0.78
CA ASP A 157 5.19 9.95 0.17
C ASP A 157 5.82 9.68 -1.20
N LYS A 158 6.52 8.56 -1.35
CA LYS A 158 7.37 8.27 -2.52
C LYS A 158 6.61 7.65 -3.68
N VAL A 159 5.72 6.69 -3.42
CA VAL A 159 5.01 5.95 -4.48
C VAL A 159 4.17 6.84 -5.39
N PRO A 160 3.38 7.81 -4.89
CA PRO A 160 2.59 8.70 -5.75
C PRO A 160 3.46 9.55 -6.70
N LYS A 161 4.73 9.78 -6.34
CA LYS A 161 5.69 10.59 -7.10
C LYS A 161 6.50 9.78 -8.12
N LEU A 162 6.29 8.45 -8.18
CA LEU A 162 6.98 7.62 -9.17
C LEU A 162 6.58 8.04 -10.59
N SER A 163 7.58 8.23 -11.45
CA SER A 163 7.36 8.64 -12.83
C SER A 163 7.09 7.49 -13.78
N CYS A 164 7.04 6.23 -13.33
CA CYS A 164 7.03 5.07 -14.22
C CYS A 164 5.89 5.11 -15.26
N PHE A 165 4.65 5.36 -14.85
CA PHE A 165 3.52 5.51 -15.79
C PHE A 165 3.62 6.72 -16.73
N ASN A 166 4.22 7.81 -16.25
CA ASN A 166 4.48 8.99 -17.08
C ASN A 166 5.56 8.71 -18.13
N ASN A 167 6.61 7.95 -17.77
CA ASN A 167 7.71 7.60 -18.67
C ASN A 167 7.22 6.70 -19.83
N VAL A 168 6.32 5.75 -19.55
CA VAL A 168 5.72 4.88 -20.58
C VAL A 168 4.47 5.48 -21.25
N ASN A 169 4.07 6.69 -20.83
CA ASN A 169 2.90 7.43 -21.30
C ASN A 169 1.62 6.57 -21.37
N CYS A 170 1.28 5.94 -20.25
CA CYS A 170 0.04 5.17 -20.10
C CYS A 170 -0.48 5.25 -18.66
N VAL A 171 -1.71 4.80 -18.43
CA VAL A 171 -2.27 4.57 -17.09
C VAL A 171 -2.91 3.19 -17.02
N PRO A 172 -2.83 2.50 -15.87
CA PRO A 172 -3.62 1.28 -15.64
C PRO A 172 -5.11 1.62 -15.65
N LYS A 173 -5.91 0.67 -16.11
CA LYS A 173 -7.35 0.69 -15.88
C LYS A 173 -7.62 0.13 -14.49
N GLY A 174 -7.85 0.99 -13.52
CA GLY A 174 -8.25 0.56 -12.19
C GLY A 174 -9.20 1.58 -11.61
N ALA A 175 -10.45 1.18 -11.39
CA ALA A 175 -11.32 1.87 -10.47
C ALA A 175 -10.81 1.62 -9.04
N GLU A 176 -11.04 2.60 -8.19
CA GLU A 176 -10.78 2.56 -6.75
C GLU A 176 -11.34 1.29 -6.11
N THR A 177 -12.54 0.87 -6.50
CA THR A 177 -13.19 -0.37 -6.01
C THR A 177 -12.44 -1.65 -6.37
N GLU A 178 -11.80 -1.71 -7.54
CA GLU A 178 -11.02 -2.88 -7.97
C GLU A 178 -9.67 -2.94 -7.23
N ILE A 179 -9.06 -1.77 -7.01
CA ILE A 179 -7.87 -1.61 -6.18
C ILE A 179 -8.15 -2.04 -4.74
N GLN A 180 -9.22 -1.51 -4.15
CA GLN A 180 -9.69 -1.86 -2.81
C GLN A 180 -9.94 -3.37 -2.70
N LYS A 181 -10.63 -3.97 -3.67
CA LYS A 181 -10.90 -5.41 -3.69
C LYS A 181 -9.62 -6.24 -3.74
N ALA A 182 -8.66 -5.87 -4.60
CA ALA A 182 -7.38 -6.55 -4.69
C ALA A 182 -6.61 -6.47 -3.35
N ILE A 183 -6.56 -5.29 -2.74
CA ILE A 183 -5.94 -5.04 -1.43
C ILE A 183 -6.60 -5.91 -0.35
N THR A 184 -7.92 -5.88 -0.24
CA THR A 184 -8.68 -6.65 0.76
C THR A 184 -8.49 -8.15 0.58
N ASN A 185 -8.56 -8.66 -0.65
CA ASN A 185 -8.37 -10.09 -0.93
C ASN A 185 -6.94 -10.53 -0.57
N CYS A 186 -5.94 -9.80 -1.04
CA CYS A 186 -4.55 -10.12 -0.74
C CYS A 186 -4.22 -9.98 0.73
N PHE A 187 -4.85 -9.06 1.45
CA PHE A 187 -4.66 -8.97 2.89
C PHE A 187 -5.31 -10.18 3.59
N LYS A 188 -6.50 -10.64 3.18
CA LYS A 188 -7.15 -11.84 3.74
C LYS A 188 -6.32 -13.10 3.52
N GLU A 189 -5.67 -13.22 2.37
CA GLU A 189 -4.76 -14.33 2.08
C GLU A 189 -3.52 -14.36 2.97
N VAL A 190 -3.17 -13.22 3.60
CA VAL A 190 -2.00 -13.17 4.46
C VAL A 190 -2.35 -13.04 5.94
N ASN A 191 -1.87 -14.01 6.70
CA ASN A 191 -2.01 -14.04 8.15
C ASN A 191 -1.03 -13.07 8.83
N VAL A 192 -1.39 -11.79 8.89
CA VAL A 192 -0.54 -10.76 9.52
C VAL A 192 -0.31 -11.03 11.03
N VAL A 193 -1.23 -11.74 11.71
CA VAL A 193 -1.01 -12.17 13.11
C VAL A 193 0.16 -13.15 13.18
N GLU A 194 0.19 -14.16 12.31
CA GLU A 194 1.31 -15.12 12.24
C GLU A 194 2.64 -14.44 11.89
N VAL A 195 2.62 -13.43 11.01
CA VAL A 195 3.82 -12.64 10.71
C VAL A 195 4.32 -11.92 11.98
N GLN A 196 3.41 -11.31 12.74
CA GLN A 196 3.78 -10.65 14.01
C GLN A 196 4.23 -11.63 15.08
N GLN A 197 3.62 -12.81 15.19
CA GLN A 197 4.06 -13.87 16.09
C GLN A 197 5.49 -14.33 15.74
N THR A 198 5.74 -14.60 14.45
CA THR A 198 7.06 -14.99 13.94
C THR A 198 8.11 -13.93 14.25
N ARG A 199 7.73 -12.66 14.11
CA ARG A 199 8.58 -11.54 14.44
C ARG A 199 8.84 -11.41 15.94
N CYS A 200 7.81 -11.52 16.77
CA CYS A 200 7.94 -11.48 18.22
C CYS A 200 8.87 -12.58 18.73
N LYS A 201 8.72 -13.81 18.21
CA LYS A 201 9.63 -14.92 18.48
C LYS A 201 11.07 -14.61 18.06
N CYS A 202 11.26 -14.08 16.85
CA CYS A 202 12.59 -13.68 16.39
C CYS A 202 13.22 -12.62 17.31
N MET A 203 12.44 -11.61 17.73
CA MET A 203 12.90 -10.58 18.66
C MET A 203 13.25 -11.20 20.01
N LYS A 204 12.43 -12.10 20.56
CA LYS A 204 12.73 -12.84 21.79
C LYS A 204 14.07 -13.58 21.73
N ASP A 205 14.36 -14.24 20.62
CA ASP A 205 15.59 -15.01 20.47
C ASP A 205 16.85 -14.13 20.32
N ASN A 206 16.69 -12.83 20.05
CA ASN A 206 17.77 -11.90 19.74
C ASN A 206 17.82 -10.66 20.64
N CYS A 207 16.90 -10.53 21.60
CA CYS A 207 16.80 -9.38 22.52
C CYS A 207 16.89 -9.82 23.98
N GLU A 208 17.55 -9.00 24.78
CA GLU A 208 17.56 -9.06 26.24
C GLU A 208 16.52 -8.04 26.75
N SER A 209 15.24 -8.45 26.78
CA SER A 209 14.15 -7.57 27.25
C SER A 209 13.13 -8.33 28.08
N ASP A 210 12.97 -7.90 29.33
CA ASP A 210 11.95 -8.43 30.24
C ASP A 210 10.54 -8.13 29.73
N GLY A 211 9.62 -9.07 29.95
CA GLY A 211 8.20 -8.89 29.63
C GLY A 211 7.81 -9.12 28.16
N LEU A 212 8.77 -9.26 27.23
CA LEU A 212 8.49 -9.54 25.81
C LEU A 212 7.73 -10.88 25.63
N ASN A 213 7.99 -11.88 26.48
CA ASN A 213 7.26 -13.16 26.47
C ASN A 213 5.74 -12.97 26.60
N SER A 214 5.31 -12.16 27.57
CA SER A 214 3.88 -11.88 27.79
C SER A 214 3.22 -11.15 26.62
N VAL A 215 4.00 -10.42 25.82
CA VAL A 215 3.53 -9.75 24.61
C VAL A 215 3.38 -10.76 23.48
N CYS A 216 4.37 -11.64 23.30
CA CYS A 216 4.31 -12.68 22.27
C CYS A 216 3.15 -13.65 22.51
N GLU A 217 2.90 -14.05 23.76
CA GLU A 217 1.78 -14.93 24.12
C GLU A 217 0.41 -14.29 23.81
N LYS A 218 0.26 -12.97 24.05
CA LYS A 218 -0.99 -12.26 23.69
C LYS A 218 -1.29 -12.31 22.19
N LEU A 219 -0.26 -12.32 21.34
CA LEU A 219 -0.41 -12.44 19.88
C LEU A 219 -0.95 -13.80 19.44
N GLU A 220 -0.88 -14.85 20.27
CA GLU A 220 -1.37 -16.20 19.95
C GLU A 220 -2.91 -16.30 19.94
N HIS A 221 -3.61 -15.35 20.56
CA HIS A 221 -5.06 -15.38 20.74
C HIS A 221 -5.79 -14.20 20.09
N ILE A 222 -5.13 -13.47 19.20
CA ILE A 222 -5.70 -12.26 18.58
C ILE A 222 -6.47 -12.59 17.29
N THR A 223 -7.69 -12.08 17.22
CA THR A 223 -8.48 -11.99 15.99
C THR A 223 -8.47 -10.55 15.51
N LEU A 224 -8.13 -10.33 14.24
CA LEU A 224 -8.11 -8.99 13.65
C LEU A 224 -9.53 -8.48 13.36
N PRO A 225 -9.74 -7.15 13.40
CA PRO A 225 -10.97 -6.57 12.87
C PRO A 225 -11.12 -6.85 11.37
N GLU A 226 -12.36 -7.04 10.93
CA GLU A 226 -12.70 -7.17 9.51
C GLU A 226 -12.34 -5.89 8.73
N LEU A 227 -12.01 -6.05 7.43
CA LEU A 227 -11.80 -4.94 6.48
C LEU A 227 -13.09 -4.65 5.75
#